data_AF-A0A3D4JXK0-F1
#
_entry.id   AF-A0A3D4JXK0-F1
#
_cell.length_a   1.000
_cell.length_b   1.000
_cell.length_c   1.000
_cell.angle_alpha   90.00
_cell.angle_beta   90.00
_cell.angle_gamma   90.00
#
_symmetry.space_group_name_H-M   'P 1'
#
loop_
_entity.id
_entity.type
_entity.pdbx_description
1 polymer ?
#
loop_
_entity_poly.entity_id
_entity_poly.type
_entity_poly.pdbx_seq_one_letter_code
_entity_poly.pdbx_strand_id
1 'polypeptide(L)' 'MSSITKNKEKINERFDFIEQWLPVRYTSSVNLILKKDKKEPSYIRQVKKERIHNKKIINALYKVALLNKLQLEN' A
#
# COMPACT_ATOMS: atom_id res chain seq x y z
N MET A 1 -8.16 -10.76 -26.95
CA MET A 1 -8.44 -10.12 -25.64
C MET A 1 -7.42 -10.62 -24.61
N SER A 2 -6.43 -9.83 -24.13
CA SER A 2 -5.62 -10.32 -22.99
C SER A 2 -4.70 -9.32 -22.23
N SER A 3 -4.55 -8.06 -22.63
CA SER A 3 -3.57 -7.18 -21.95
C SER A 3 -4.12 -6.48 -20.69
N ILE A 4 -5.45 -6.33 -20.59
CA ILE A 4 -6.11 -5.56 -19.51
C ILE A 4 -6.29 -6.40 -18.24
N THR A 5 -6.53 -7.71 -18.38
CA THR A 5 -6.75 -8.64 -17.25
C THR A 5 -5.48 -8.85 -16.43
N LYS A 6 -4.33 -9.09 -17.07
CA LYS A 6 -3.04 -9.30 -16.38
C LYS A 6 -2.61 -8.13 -15.49
N ASN A 7 -2.91 -6.90 -15.91
CA ASN A 7 -2.57 -5.71 -15.11
C ASN A 7 -3.47 -5.56 -13.88
N LYS A 8 -4.76 -5.92 -14.00
CA LYS A 8 -5.69 -5.92 -12.85
C LYS A 8 -5.32 -6.97 -11.81
N GLU A 9 -4.96 -8.18 -12.23
CA GLU A 9 -4.52 -9.25 -11.33
C GLU A 9 -3.30 -8.83 -10.48
N LYS A 10 -2.25 -8.30 -11.12
CA LYS A 10 -1.05 -7.82 -10.41
C LYS A 10 -1.32 -6.70 -9.40
N ILE A 11 -2.31 -5.84 -9.68
CA ILE A 11 -2.71 -4.77 -8.75
C ILE A 11 -3.43 -5.36 -7.54
N ASN A 12 -4.30 -6.35 -7.77
CA ASN A 12 -5.04 -7.02 -6.70
C ASN A 12 -4.07 -7.80 -5.78
N GLU A 13 -3.16 -8.58 -6.35
CA GLU A 13 -2.11 -9.29 -5.59
C GLU A 13 -1.33 -8.33 -4.68
N ARG A 14 -1.07 -7.12 -5.17
CA ARG A 14 -0.37 -6.09 -4.40
C ARG A 14 -1.21 -5.55 -3.24
N PHE A 15 -2.52 -5.35 -3.44
CA PHE A 15 -3.40 -4.94 -2.36
C PHE A 15 -3.59 -6.03 -1.33
N ASP A 16 -3.68 -7.29 -1.76
CA ASP A 16 -3.83 -8.43 -0.85
C ASP A 16 -2.57 -8.59 0.00
N PHE A 17 -1.37 -8.42 -0.58
CA PHE A 17 -0.12 -8.36 0.19
C PHE A 17 -0.11 -7.20 1.19
N ILE A 18 -0.58 -6.01 0.78
CA ILE A 18 -0.70 -4.86 1.69
C ILE A 18 -1.67 -5.20 2.82
N GLU A 19 -2.85 -5.75 2.54
CA GLU A 19 -3.83 -6.09 3.57
C GLU A 19 -3.29 -7.10 4.58
N GLN A 20 -2.54 -8.09 4.13
CA GLN A 20 -1.96 -9.12 4.99
C GLN A 20 -0.86 -8.60 5.91
N TRP A 21 0.03 -7.73 5.40
CA TRP A 21 1.28 -7.39 6.09
C TRP A 21 1.36 -5.97 6.62
N LEU A 22 0.38 -5.12 6.33
CA LEU A 22 0.39 -3.73 6.79
C LEU A 22 0.06 -3.66 8.30
N PRO A 23 0.89 -2.99 9.12
CA PRO A 23 0.66 -2.90 10.56
C PRO A 23 -0.57 -2.05 10.87
N VAL A 24 -1.16 -2.19 12.06
CA VAL A 24 -2.35 -1.43 12.48
C VAL A 24 -2.12 0.09 12.41
N ARG A 25 -0.94 0.56 12.85
CA ARG A 25 -0.55 1.98 12.86
C ARG A 25 0.41 2.31 11.71
N TYR A 26 -0.10 2.30 10.48
CA TYR A 26 0.72 2.45 9.27
C TYR A 26 0.78 3.87 8.69
N THR A 27 -0.20 4.73 8.96
CA THR A 27 -0.34 6.02 8.23
C THR A 27 0.83 6.97 8.46
N SER A 28 1.41 6.97 9.66
CA SER A 28 2.62 7.75 9.97
C SER A 28 3.82 7.25 9.17
N SER A 29 4.04 5.93 9.13
CA SER A 29 5.11 5.30 8.35
C SER A 29 4.96 5.55 6.85
N VAL A 30 3.73 5.53 6.34
CA VAL A 30 3.44 5.91 4.95
C VAL A 30 3.86 7.36 4.70
N ASN A 31 3.51 8.29 5.59
CA ASN A 31 3.90 9.70 5.45
C ASN A 31 5.41 9.94 5.60
N LEU A 32 6.13 9.12 6.38
CA LEU A 32 7.59 9.13 6.41
C LEU A 32 8.18 8.77 5.04
N ILE A 33 7.59 7.79 4.35
CA ILE A 33 8.01 7.41 3.00
C ILE A 33 7.66 8.48 1.96
N LEU A 34 6.50 9.12 2.07
CA LEU A 34 6.05 10.17 1.15
C LEU A 34 6.83 11.50 1.29
N LYS A 35 7.50 11.73 2.43
CA LYS A 35 8.37 12.90 2.69
C LYS A 35 7.67 14.26 2.52
N LYS A 36 7.83 14.91 1.35
CA LYS A 36 7.19 16.21 1.05
C LYS A 36 5.77 16.05 0.52
N ASP A 37 5.44 14.87 -0.01
CA ASP A 37 4.11 14.53 -0.54
C ASP A 37 3.19 13.96 0.54
N LYS A 38 3.30 14.42 1.80
CA LYS A 38 2.47 13.90 2.89
C LYS A 38 0.99 14.04 2.54
N LYS A 39 0.23 13.05 2.97
CA LYS A 39 -1.22 13.04 2.79
C LYS A 39 -1.91 12.85 4.12
N GLU A 40 -3.14 13.33 4.17
CA GLU A 40 -3.99 13.13 5.33
C GLU A 40 -4.15 11.63 5.62
N PRO A 41 -4.06 11.21 6.89
CA PRO A 41 -4.25 9.81 7.27
C PRO A 41 -5.60 9.24 6.78
N SER A 42 -6.65 10.07 6.73
CA SER A 42 -7.95 9.71 6.17
C SER A 42 -7.85 9.32 4.70
N TYR A 43 -7.16 10.11 3.88
CA TYR A 43 -6.95 9.82 2.46
C TYR A 43 -6.11 8.56 2.25
N ILE A 44 -5.06 8.35 3.04
CA ILE A 44 -4.25 7.12 2.99
C ILE A 44 -5.11 5.88 3.30
N ARG A 45 -5.99 5.96 4.30
CA ARG A 45 -6.95 4.89 4.64
C ARG A 45 -7.94 4.65 3.50
N GLN A 46 -8.45 5.72 2.90
CA GLN A 46 -9.38 5.65 1.78
C GLN A 46 -8.74 4.94 0.59
N VAL A 47 -7.50 5.30 0.21
CA VAL A 47 -6.79 4.65 -0.90
C VAL A 47 -6.65 3.15 -0.70
N LYS A 48 -6.36 2.71 0.54
CA LYS A 48 -6.32 1.27 0.87
C LYS A 48 -7.71 0.64 0.73
N LYS A 49 -8.71 1.22 1.39
CA LYS A 49 -10.07 0.65 1.48
C LYS A 49 -10.77 0.55 0.12
N GLU A 50 -10.66 1.61 -0.67
CA GLU A 50 -11.33 1.73 -1.97
C GLU A 50 -10.44 1.26 -3.13
N ARG A 51 -9.25 0.73 -2.82
CA ARG A 51 -8.24 0.29 -3.80
C ARG A 51 -7.99 1.34 -4.90
N ILE A 52 -8.00 2.63 -4.51
CA ILE A 52 -7.81 3.76 -5.42
C ILE A 52 -6.44 3.67 -6.07
N HIS A 53 -6.38 3.89 -7.38
CA HIS A 53 -5.15 3.77 -8.15
C HIS A 53 -4.18 4.95 -7.96
N ASN A 54 -3.76 5.20 -6.73
CA ASN A 54 -2.74 6.20 -6.39
C ASN A 54 -1.38 5.53 -6.23
N LYS A 55 -0.61 5.49 -7.33
CA LYS A 55 0.69 4.79 -7.39
C LYS A 55 1.65 5.19 -6.25
N LYS A 56 1.71 6.47 -5.87
CA LYS A 56 2.59 6.95 -4.79
C LYS A 56 2.20 6.33 -3.44
N ILE A 57 0.92 6.38 -3.09
CA ILE A 57 0.42 5.85 -1.82
C ILE A 57 0.48 4.32 -1.79
N ILE A 58 0.09 3.64 -2.88
CA ILE A 58 0.19 2.18 -2.99
C ILE A 58 1.65 1.74 -2.82
N ASN A 59 2.60 2.43 -3.47
CA ASN A 59 4.02 2.14 -3.30
C ASN A 59 4.49 2.32 -1.86
N ALA A 60 4.05 3.38 -1.18
CA ALA A 60 4.39 3.61 0.21
C ALA A 60 3.77 2.56 1.15
N LEU A 61 2.49 2.23 0.98
CA LEU A 61 1.80 1.16 1.71
C LEU A 61 2.53 -0.17 1.55
N TYR A 62 2.89 -0.54 0.33
CA TYR A 62 3.62 -1.77 0.03
C TYR A 62 4.99 -1.82 0.74
N LYS A 63 5.73 -0.71 0.75
CA LYS A 63 7.01 -0.63 1.46
C LYS A 63 6.85 -0.78 2.98
N VAL A 64 5.83 -0.18 3.57
CA VAL A 64 5.54 -0.36 5.01
C VAL A 64 5.18 -1.82 5.30
N ALA A 65 4.33 -2.44 4.47
CA ALA A 65 3.96 -3.85 4.61
C ALA A 65 5.18 -4.77 4.48
N LEU A 66 6.07 -4.53 3.52
CA LEU A 66 7.31 -5.29 3.35
C LEU A 66 8.22 -5.18 4.58
N LEU A 67 8.41 -3.98 5.11
CA LEU A 67 9.23 -3.78 6.32
C LEU A 67 8.63 -4.49 7.54
N ASN A 68 7.30 -4.42 7.72
CA ASN A 68 6.62 -5.10 8.81
C ASN A 68 6.73 -6.63 8.69
N LYS A 69 6.56 -7.17 7.48
CA LYS A 69 6.78 -8.60 7.21
C LYS A 69 8.20 -9.04 7.61
N LEU A 70 9.22 -8.32 7.15
CA LEU A 70 10.62 -8.61 7.47
C LEU A 70 10.92 -8.51 8.97
N GLN A 71 10.20 -7.67 9.72
CA GLN A 71 10.34 -7.56 11.18
C GLN A 71 9.64 -8.68 11.95
N LEU A 72 8.62 -9.32 11.38
CA LEU A 72 7.91 -10.44 12.00
C LEU A 72 8.53 -11.80 11.68
N GLU A 73 9.21 -11.89 10.54
CA GLU A 73 9.86 -13.13 10.07
C GLU A 73 11.33 -13.27 10.53
N ASN A 74 11.94 -12.20 11.06
CA ASN A 74 13.26 -12.20 11.70
C ASN A 74 13.12 -12.28 13.22
#